data_AF-A0A2S9FJ32-F1
#
_entry.id   AF-A0A2S9FJ32-F1
#
_cell.length_a   1.000
_cell.length_b   1.000
_cell.length_c   1.000
_cell.angle_alpha   90.00
_cell.angle_beta   90.00
_cell.angle_gamma   90.00
#
_symmetry.space_group_name_H-M   'P 1'
#
loop_
_entity.id
_entity.type
_entity.pdbx_description
1 polymer ?
#
loop_
_entity_poly.entity_id
_entity_poly.type
_entity_poly.pdbx_seq_one_letter_code
_entity_poly.pdbx_strand_id
1 'polypeptide(L)'
;GLTVGVAEGTLQATEELPGKSDQCSAAGMPPIDMVVFKSQDEVTTALIKGEVDAMSADSPVTGFAIKLSRGELVPAGDVFDSAPYGWPVAKNAPLAESLRLALEHLMETGDYRAIATMWGVERGMIDKPAINGATR
;
A
#
# COMPACT_ATOMS: atom_id res chain seq x y z
N GLY A 1 19.75 11.84 -3.43
CA GLY A 1 19.58 10.75 -2.46
C GLY A 1 19.36 9.50 -3.24
N LEU A 2 18.61 8.54 -2.69
CA LEU A 2 18.07 7.44 -3.49
C LEU A 2 16.97 7.98 -4.42
N THR A 3 16.86 7.41 -5.61
CA THR A 3 15.76 7.66 -6.54
C THR A 3 14.63 6.71 -6.21
N VAL A 4 13.45 7.24 -5.86
CA VAL A 4 12.32 6.44 -5.38
C VAL A 4 11.10 6.65 -6.28
N GLY A 5 10.60 5.55 -6.86
CA GLY A 5 9.41 5.54 -7.71
C GLY A 5 8.10 5.47 -6.92
N VAL A 6 7.10 6.23 -7.35
CA VAL A 6 5.73 6.24 -6.78
C VAL A 6 4.69 6.41 -7.87
N ALA A 7 3.48 5.89 -7.65
CA ALA A 7 2.35 6.12 -8.54
C ALA A 7 1.70 7.49 -8.26
N GLU A 8 1.25 8.16 -9.33
CA GLU A 8 0.51 9.43 -9.25
C GLU A 8 -0.76 9.30 -8.38
N GLY A 9 -1.08 10.34 -7.62
CA GLY A 9 -2.31 10.41 -6.83
C GLY A 9 -2.31 9.57 -5.54
N THR A 10 -1.15 9.06 -5.13
CA THR A 10 -0.99 8.28 -3.89
C THR A 10 -0.50 9.14 -2.73
N LEU A 11 -0.77 8.70 -1.49
CA LEU A 11 -0.21 9.33 -0.28
C LEU A 11 1.32 9.32 -0.28
N GLN A 12 1.91 8.28 -0.87
CA GLN A 12 3.36 8.16 -1.07
C GLN A 12 3.92 9.37 -1.81
N ALA A 13 3.25 9.75 -2.91
CA ALA A 13 3.66 10.87 -3.76
C ALA A 13 3.37 12.24 -3.14
N THR A 14 2.25 12.38 -2.42
CA THR A 14 1.79 13.70 -1.94
C THR A 14 2.25 14.07 -0.54
N GLU A 15 2.50 13.09 0.33
CA GLU A 15 2.77 13.32 1.76
C GLU A 15 4.04 12.59 2.23
N GLU A 16 4.13 11.28 2.01
CA GLU A 16 5.18 10.46 2.60
C GLU A 16 6.59 10.81 2.10
N LEU A 17 6.83 10.72 0.79
CA LEU A 17 8.16 10.95 0.22
C LEU A 17 8.62 12.41 0.36
N PRO A 18 7.76 13.43 0.15
CA PRO A 18 8.12 14.81 0.50
C PRO A 18 8.55 14.93 1.97
N GLY A 19 7.77 14.40 2.91
CA GLY A 19 8.10 14.45 4.33
C GLY A 19 9.40 13.72 4.69
N LYS A 20 9.65 12.54 4.11
CA LYS A 20 10.92 11.81 4.29
C LYS A 20 12.11 12.55 3.66
N SER A 21 11.91 13.19 2.51
CA SER A 21 12.95 13.98 1.83
C SER A 21 13.37 15.21 2.66
N ASP A 22 12.40 15.88 3.28
CA ASP A 22 12.63 16.98 4.23
C ASP A 22 13.41 16.50 5.46
N GLN A 23 13.07 15.32 5.99
CA GLN A 23 13.80 14.71 7.10
C GLN A 23 15.26 14.38 6.72
N CYS A 24 15.49 13.84 5.52
CA CYS A 24 16.85 13.62 5.00
C CYS A 24 17.64 14.94 4.93
N SER A 25 17.03 15.99 4.38
CA SER A 25 17.66 17.31 4.25
C SER A 25 17.98 17.93 5.62
N ALA A 26 17.05 17.83 6.58
CA ALA A 26 17.24 18.28 7.95
C ALA A 26 18.34 17.52 8.69
N ALA A 27 18.55 16.25 8.34
CA ALA A 27 19.65 15.42 8.84
C ALA A 27 20.98 15.63 8.10
N GLY A 28 21.05 16.55 7.14
CA GLY A 28 22.26 16.81 6.33
C GLY A 28 22.54 15.73 5.27
N MET A 29 21.56 14.87 4.97
CA MET A 29 21.63 13.86 3.92
C MET A 29 21.08 14.43 2.61
N PRO A 30 21.49 13.88 1.44
CA PRO A 30 20.88 14.26 0.17
C PRO A 30 19.37 13.95 0.15
N PRO A 31 18.51 14.85 -0.37
CA PRO A 31 17.08 14.62 -0.47
C PRO A 31 16.76 13.41 -1.36
N ILE A 32 15.57 12.84 -1.19
CA ILE A 32 15.02 11.78 -2.04
C ILE A 32 14.73 12.38 -3.43
N ASP A 33 15.15 11.67 -4.48
CA ASP A 33 14.80 11.98 -5.85
C ASP A 33 13.54 11.21 -6.24
N MET A 34 12.37 11.85 -6.13
CA MET A 34 11.08 11.21 -6.34
C MET A 34 10.69 11.18 -7.82
N VAL A 35 10.41 9.99 -8.34
CA VAL A 35 9.92 9.79 -9.72
C VAL A 35 8.46 9.36 -9.68
N VAL A 36 7.59 10.16 -10.28
CA VAL A 36 6.14 9.88 -10.32
C VAL A 36 5.77 9.21 -11.64
N PHE A 37 5.22 8.01 -11.56
CA PHE A 37 4.74 7.22 -12.69
C PHE A 37 3.21 7.28 -12.79
N LYS A 38 2.66 6.93 -13.96
CA LYS A 38 1.21 6.99 -14.18
C LYS A 38 0.47 5.84 -13.54
N SER A 39 1.14 4.71 -13.34
CA SER A 39 0.54 3.52 -12.74
C SER A 39 1.55 2.73 -11.92
N GLN A 40 1.03 1.88 -11.03
CA GLN A 40 1.87 1.09 -10.13
C GLN A 40 2.67 -0.01 -10.83
N ASP A 41 2.17 -0.56 -11.94
CA ASP A 41 2.90 -1.52 -12.76
C ASP A 41 4.10 -0.88 -13.46
N GLU A 42 4.01 0.40 -13.86
CA GLU A 42 5.16 1.17 -14.35
C GLU A 42 6.22 1.34 -13.26
N VAL A 43 5.82 1.72 -12.03
CA VAL A 43 6.75 1.84 -10.88
C VAL A 43 7.49 0.52 -10.64
N THR A 44 6.73 -0.59 -10.58
CA THR A 44 7.29 -1.92 -10.32
C THR A 44 8.25 -2.35 -11.43
N THR A 45 7.89 -2.07 -12.69
CA THR A 45 8.73 -2.35 -13.86
C THR A 45 10.03 -1.54 -13.84
N ALA A 46 9.95 -0.25 -13.50
CA ALA A 46 11.12 0.62 -13.38
C ALA A 46 12.08 0.12 -12.30
N LEU A 47 11.55 -0.33 -11.14
CA LEU A 47 12.37 -0.92 -10.08
C LEU A 47 13.05 -2.21 -10.53
N ILE A 48 12.33 -3.13 -11.17
CA ILE A 48 12.90 -4.38 -11.70
C ILE A 48 14.02 -4.09 -12.72
N LYS A 49 13.86 -3.05 -13.55
CA LYS A 49 14.88 -2.63 -14.51
C LYS A 49 16.06 -1.88 -13.89
N GLY A 50 15.99 -1.53 -12.60
CA GLY A 50 17.00 -0.71 -11.93
C GLY A 50 16.99 0.76 -12.35
N GLU A 51 15.86 1.25 -12.88
CA GLU A 51 15.67 2.67 -13.23
C GLU A 51 15.42 3.54 -11.98
N VAL A 52 14.92 2.94 -10.90
CA VAL A 52 14.79 3.54 -9.57
C VAL A 52 15.42 2.62 -8.52
N ASP A 53 15.94 3.18 -7.43
CA ASP A 53 16.59 2.44 -6.35
C ASP A 53 15.59 1.73 -5.43
N ALA A 54 14.38 2.30 -5.30
CA ALA A 54 13.29 1.74 -4.53
C ALA A 54 11.92 2.18 -5.09
N MET A 55 10.87 1.50 -4.68
CA MET A 55 9.50 1.99 -4.82
C MET A 55 8.86 2.18 -3.45
N SER A 56 8.03 3.21 -3.30
CA SER A 56 7.12 3.32 -2.16
C SER A 56 5.69 3.07 -2.61
N ALA A 57 5.01 2.15 -1.93
CA ALA A 57 3.61 1.80 -2.15
C ALA A 57 3.06 1.08 -0.91
N ASP A 58 1.74 1.06 -0.77
CA ASP A 58 1.07 0.40 0.34
C ASP A 58 1.41 -1.10 0.43
N SER A 59 1.36 -1.65 1.64
CA SER A 59 1.83 -3.01 1.90
C SER A 59 1.16 -4.13 1.06
N PRO A 60 -0.14 -4.09 0.71
CA PRO A 60 -0.72 -5.11 -0.17
C PRO A 60 -0.15 -5.04 -1.60
N VAL A 61 0.10 -3.83 -2.11
CA VAL A 61 0.69 -3.59 -3.42
C VAL A 61 2.12 -4.11 -3.47
N THR A 62 2.93 -3.70 -2.48
CA THR A 62 4.32 -4.12 -2.35
C THR A 62 4.44 -5.63 -2.17
N GLY A 63 3.60 -6.23 -1.32
CA GLY A 63 3.57 -7.68 -1.08
C GLY A 63 3.23 -8.47 -2.35
N PHE A 64 2.26 -8.02 -3.12
CA PHE A 64 1.88 -8.66 -4.38
C PHE A 64 2.99 -8.56 -5.44
N ALA A 65 3.63 -7.38 -5.58
CA ALA A 65 4.77 -7.20 -6.47
C ALA A 65 5.94 -8.13 -6.11
N ILE A 66 6.28 -8.24 -4.82
CA ILE A 66 7.31 -9.16 -4.33
C ILE A 66 6.95 -10.61 -4.67
N LYS A 67 5.70 -11.03 -4.42
CA LYS A 67 5.22 -12.38 -4.76
C LYS A 67 5.40 -12.70 -6.26
N LEU A 68 5.08 -11.74 -7.14
CA LEU A 68 5.20 -11.91 -8.58
C LEU A 68 6.65 -11.85 -9.09
N SER A 69 7.54 -11.16 -8.38
CA SER A 69 8.93 -10.92 -8.78
C SER A 69 9.82 -12.17 -8.76
N ARG A 70 9.36 -13.29 -8.19
CA ARG A 70 10.14 -14.54 -8.07
C ARG A 70 11.51 -14.36 -7.40
N GLY A 71 11.63 -13.40 -6.49
CA GLY A 71 12.84 -13.12 -5.72
C GLY A 71 13.68 -11.96 -6.24
N GLU A 72 13.27 -11.30 -7.33
CA GLU A 72 13.94 -10.07 -7.81
C GLU A 72 13.68 -8.87 -6.89
N LEU A 73 12.53 -8.85 -6.21
CA LEU A 73 12.16 -7.79 -5.27
C LEU A 73 12.14 -8.31 -3.84
N VAL A 74 12.55 -7.43 -2.91
CA VAL A 74 12.56 -7.68 -1.46
C VAL A 74 11.95 -6.48 -0.73
N PRO A 75 11.40 -6.66 0.48
CA PRO A 75 10.96 -5.52 1.28
C PRO A 75 12.16 -4.66 1.69
N ALA A 76 12.04 -3.34 1.54
CA ALA A 76 13.07 -2.38 1.93
C ALA A 76 12.98 -1.91 3.40
N GLY A 77 12.09 -2.52 4.19
CA GLY A 77 11.85 -2.19 5.59
C GLY A 77 10.52 -2.75 6.09
N ASP A 78 10.17 -2.39 7.32
CA ASP A 78 8.88 -2.72 7.93
C ASP A 78 7.75 -1.84 7.40
N VAL A 79 6.52 -2.32 7.51
CA VAL A 79 5.32 -1.52 7.22
C VAL A 79 5.21 -0.40 8.26
N PHE A 80 4.98 0.81 7.80
CA PHE A 80 4.73 2.00 8.61
C PHE A 80 3.42 2.66 8.17
N ASP A 81 2.93 3.62 8.98
CA ASP A 81 1.69 4.37 8.73
C ASP A 81 0.50 3.48 8.31
N SER A 82 0.36 2.32 8.98
CA SER A 82 -0.63 1.31 8.61
C SER A 82 -2.03 1.74 9.03
N ALA A 83 -2.97 1.67 8.10
CA ALA A 83 -4.40 1.80 8.36
C ALA A 83 -5.18 0.71 7.61
N PRO A 84 -6.35 0.30 8.12
CA PRO A 84 -7.24 -0.58 7.37
C PRO A 84 -7.70 0.06 6.06
N TYR A 85 -7.73 -0.73 5.00
CA TYR A 85 -8.41 -0.37 3.76
C TYR A 85 -9.93 -0.50 3.91
N GLY A 86 -10.66 0.30 3.15
CA GLY A 86 -12.12 0.27 3.16
C GLY A 86 -12.73 0.73 1.83
N TRP A 87 -14.04 0.51 1.71
CA TRP A 87 -14.81 0.95 0.56
C TRP A 87 -15.44 2.32 0.83
N PRO A 88 -15.07 3.37 0.07
CA PRO A 88 -15.73 4.66 0.22
C PRO A 88 -17.18 4.56 -0.27
N VAL A 89 -18.10 4.99 0.59
CA VAL A 89 -19.54 5.07 0.29
C VAL A 89 -20.07 6.43 0.73
N ALA A 90 -21.20 6.84 0.15
CA ALA A 90 -21.86 8.08 0.56
C ALA A 90 -22.19 8.05 2.06
N LYS A 91 -21.99 9.19 2.74
CA LYS A 91 -22.29 9.31 4.17
C LYS A 91 -23.75 8.94 4.44
N ASN A 92 -23.97 8.17 5.51
CA ASN A 92 -25.27 7.68 5.95
C ASN A 92 -26.00 6.77 4.93
N ALA A 93 -25.32 6.29 3.88
CA ALA A 93 -25.93 5.35 2.94
C ALA A 93 -26.10 3.95 3.59
N PRO A 94 -27.26 3.28 3.43
CA PRO A 94 -27.47 1.91 3.89
C PRO A 94 -26.46 0.90 3.31
N LEU A 95 -25.83 1.25 2.18
CA LEU A 95 -24.79 0.45 1.54
C LEU A 95 -23.60 0.17 2.48
N ALA A 96 -23.26 1.09 3.40
CA ALA A 96 -22.16 0.90 4.34
C ALA A 96 -22.34 -0.37 5.19
N GLU A 97 -23.54 -0.55 5.75
CA GLU A 97 -23.85 -1.71 6.58
C GLU A 97 -23.97 -3.00 5.74
N SER A 98 -24.48 -2.88 4.51
CA SER A 98 -24.57 -4.03 3.59
C SER A 98 -23.19 -4.58 3.24
N LEU A 99 -22.21 -3.71 2.97
CA LEU A 99 -20.82 -4.11 2.72
C LEU A 99 -20.14 -4.67 3.97
N ARG A 100 -20.41 -4.09 5.15
CA ARG A 100 -19.87 -4.60 6.42
C ARG A 100 -20.33 -6.03 6.68
N LEU A 101 -21.62 -6.31 6.53
CA LEU A 101 -22.21 -7.66 6.68
C LEU A 101 -21.68 -8.64 5.63
N ALA A 102 -21.51 -8.20 4.38
CA ALA A 102 -20.93 -9.04 3.34
C ALA A 102 -19.49 -9.44 3.66
N LEU A 103 -18.65 -8.51 4.15
CA LEU A 103 -17.30 -8.84 4.59
C LEU A 103 -17.30 -9.76 5.81
N GLU A 104 -18.19 -9.52 6.77
CA GLU A 104 -18.38 -10.41 7.94
C GLU A 104 -18.69 -11.85 7.50
N HIS A 105 -19.60 -12.02 6.55
CA HIS A 105 -19.92 -13.33 5.98
C HIS A 105 -18.70 -14.01 5.33
N LEU A 106 -17.94 -13.29 4.51
CA LEU A 106 -16.72 -13.83 3.88
C LEU A 106 -15.65 -14.23 4.93
N MET A 107 -15.62 -13.55 6.07
CA MET A 107 -14.71 -13.89 7.16
C MET A 107 -15.18 -15.16 7.89
N GLU A 108 -16.48 -15.30 8.14
CA GLU A 108 -17.09 -16.50 8.76
C GLU A 108 -16.95 -17.75 7.91
N THR A 109 -17.08 -17.63 6.58
CA THR A 109 -16.93 -18.77 5.65
C THR A 109 -15.47 -19.14 5.38
N GLY A 110 -14.52 -18.29 5.78
CA GLY A 110 -13.09 -18.45 5.50
C GLY A 110 -12.67 -17.96 4.10
N ASP A 111 -13.61 -17.49 3.28
CA ASP A 111 -13.35 -16.98 1.93
C ASP A 111 -12.43 -15.75 1.96
N TYR A 112 -12.57 -14.87 2.96
CA TYR A 112 -11.69 -13.71 3.13
C TYR A 112 -10.23 -14.12 3.24
N ARG A 113 -9.92 -15.16 4.04
CA ARG A 113 -8.57 -15.70 4.18
C ARG A 113 -8.11 -16.36 2.88
N ALA A 114 -8.98 -17.13 2.22
CA ALA A 114 -8.65 -17.78 0.96
C ALA A 114 -8.28 -16.76 -0.13
N ILE A 115 -9.06 -15.68 -0.25
CA ILE A 115 -8.78 -14.57 -1.16
C ILE A 115 -7.47 -13.88 -0.79
N ALA A 116 -7.27 -13.51 0.47
CA ALA A 116 -6.02 -12.86 0.91
C ALA A 116 -4.78 -13.71 0.61
N THR A 117 -4.88 -15.03 0.80
CA THR A 117 -3.80 -15.98 0.49
C THR A 117 -3.53 -16.09 -1.01
N MET A 118 -4.58 -16.15 -1.83
CA MET A 118 -4.47 -16.17 -3.27
C MET A 118 -3.69 -14.95 -3.78
N TRP A 119 -3.94 -13.78 -3.20
CA TRP A 119 -3.27 -12.53 -3.55
C TRP A 119 -1.95 -12.29 -2.81
N GLY A 120 -1.63 -13.05 -1.76
CA GLY A 120 -0.40 -12.85 -0.98
C GLY A 120 -0.41 -11.59 -0.13
N VAL A 121 -1.59 -11.18 0.36
CA VAL A 121 -1.82 -9.94 1.11
C VAL A 121 -2.31 -10.21 2.54
N GLU A 122 -2.01 -11.39 3.08
CA GLU A 122 -2.48 -11.86 4.40
C GLU A 122 -2.04 -10.93 5.53
N ARG A 123 -0.90 -10.24 5.39
CA ARG A 123 -0.41 -9.26 6.36
C ARG A 123 -1.35 -8.06 6.54
N GLY A 124 -2.18 -7.75 5.55
CA GLY A 124 -3.15 -6.65 5.60
C GLY A 124 -4.54 -7.08 6.08
N MET A 125 -4.71 -8.33 6.53
CA MET A 125 -6.01 -8.80 7.00
C MET A 125 -6.42 -8.11 8.31
N ILE A 126 -7.72 -7.88 8.46
CA ILE A 126 -8.34 -7.41 9.70
C ILE A 126 -9.03 -8.56 10.44
N ASP A 127 -9.17 -8.44 11.76
CA ASP A 127 -9.86 -9.44 12.59
C ASP A 127 -11.37 -9.22 12.66
N LYS A 128 -11.84 -7.99 12.44
CA LYS A 128 -13.27 -7.65 12.48
C LYS A 128 -13.59 -6.51 11.50
N PRO A 129 -14.66 -6.62 10.69
CA PRO A 129 -15.09 -5.53 9.82
C PRO A 129 -15.69 -4.39 10.65
N ALA A 130 -15.35 -3.16 10.29
CA ALA A 130 -15.83 -1.96 10.96
C ALA A 130 -16.16 -0.84 9.96
N ILE A 131 -17.19 -0.06 10.26
CA ILE A 131 -17.47 1.21 9.58
C ILE A 131 -16.59 2.27 10.22
N ASN A 132 -15.85 3.03 9.41
CA ASN A 132 -14.88 4.02 9.88
C ASN A 132 -13.82 3.43 10.82
N GLY A 133 -13.33 2.22 10.51
CA GLY A 133 -12.35 1.51 11.33
C GLY A 133 -10.92 2.05 11.29
N ALA A 134 -10.61 2.95 10.33
CA ALA A 134 -9.33 3.63 10.30
C ALA A 134 -9.34 4.78 11.32
N THR A 135 -8.57 4.63 12.40
CA THR A 135 -8.32 5.69 13.38
C THR A 135 -6.91 6.22 13.19
N ARG A 136 -6.76 7.54 13.04
CA ARG A 136 -5.48 8.26 13.14
C ARG A 136 -5.36 8.90 14.51
#